data_AF-A0A7C2B8M1-F1
#
_entry.id   AF-A0A7C2B8M1-F1
#
_cell.length_a   1.000
_cell.length_b   1.000
_cell.length_c   1.000
_cell.angle_alpha   90.00
_cell.angle_beta   90.00
_cell.angle_gamma   90.00
#
_symmetry.space_group_name_H-M   'P 1'
#
loop_
_entity.id
_entity.type
_entity.pdbx_description
1 polymer ?
#
loop_
_entity_poly.entity_id
_entity_poly.type
_entity_poly.pdbx_seq_one_letter_code
_entity_poly.pdbx_strand_id
1 'polypeptide(L)'
;MMRRGYLMLLTGLIAGLLAAGLLSRVYGSTGGAGSIGRPERLDLVFLLTSEKEGWINAVKPLFEDYFYRKYGVRLNLVLHVTGSHDTVNLMLGGCIKPDVWSPASSIWIPYFDKKWRELHGNTSIVGDWYPLALSPVVLVGWSDIIEKYNVRGFSDLYTLARSGVDFRYGHPDPLLSNGGVMALIMEFCEAANKTPDQLTINDVRNPRVLEVVKALESKAVYYGKSTGFFGAWAVDAGPQAITFFAVYENVVLSYAAKA
;
A
#
# COMPACT_ATOMS: atom_id res chain seq x y z
N MET A 1 -54.03 -0.33 35.01
CA MET A 1 -54.97 -0.31 33.87
C MET A 1 -54.22 0.21 32.65
N MET A 2 -53.68 -0.67 31.79
CA MET A 2 -52.88 -0.24 30.63
C MET A 2 -53.75 0.54 29.64
N ARG A 3 -53.32 1.74 29.23
CA ARG A 3 -54.02 2.58 28.25
C ARG A 3 -54.13 1.82 26.93
N ARG A 4 -55.33 1.78 26.33
CA ARG A 4 -55.67 1.03 25.10
C ARG A 4 -54.64 1.15 23.95
N GLY A 5 -53.92 2.26 23.86
CA GLY A 5 -52.84 2.46 22.87
C GLY A 5 -51.64 1.51 23.04
N TYR A 6 -51.25 1.17 24.27
CA TYR A 6 -50.14 0.25 24.51
C TYR A 6 -50.48 -1.20 24.12
N LEU A 7 -51.74 -1.60 24.33
CA LEU A 7 -52.23 -2.90 23.91
C LEU A 7 -52.21 -3.05 22.39
N MET A 8 -52.63 -2.02 21.64
CA MET A 8 -52.60 -2.03 20.17
C MET A 8 -51.17 -2.09 19.62
N LEU A 9 -50.23 -1.37 20.24
CA LEU A 9 -48.83 -1.37 19.84
C LEU A 9 -48.17 -2.73 20.12
N LEU A 10 -48.47 -3.35 21.26
CA LEU A 10 -47.98 -4.68 21.61
C LEU A 10 -48.54 -5.76 20.67
N THR A 11 -49.83 -5.69 20.34
CA THR A 11 -50.46 -6.63 19.39
C THR A 11 -49.92 -6.45 17.97
N GLY A 12 -49.66 -5.21 17.55
CA GLY A 12 -49.05 -4.94 16.24
C GLY A 12 -47.61 -5.46 16.15
N LEU A 13 -46.83 -5.33 17.22
CA LEU A 13 -45.47 -5.83 17.30
C LEU A 13 -45.42 -7.38 17.25
N ILE A 14 -46.30 -8.04 18.00
CA ILE A 14 -46.39 -9.52 18.00
C ILE A 14 -46.85 -10.03 16.64
N ALA A 15 -47.86 -9.40 16.02
CA ALA A 15 -48.32 -9.77 14.69
C ALA A 15 -47.23 -9.56 13.62
N GLY A 16 -46.47 -8.47 13.72
CA GLY A 16 -45.33 -8.18 12.85
C GLY A 16 -44.21 -9.22 12.98
N LEU A 17 -43.86 -9.64 14.20
CA LEU A 17 -42.86 -10.68 14.44
C LEU A 17 -43.31 -12.06 13.93
N LEU A 18 -44.59 -12.40 14.09
CA LEU A 18 -45.14 -13.65 13.57
C LEU A 18 -45.18 -13.66 12.04
N ALA A 19 -45.56 -12.55 11.41
CA ALA A 19 -45.53 -12.39 9.96
C ALA A 19 -44.09 -12.45 9.42
N ALA A 20 -43.13 -11.83 10.11
CA ALA A 20 -41.71 -11.90 9.76
C ALA A 20 -41.15 -13.32 9.92
N GLY A 21 -41.56 -14.07 10.95
CA GLY A 21 -41.18 -15.48 11.14
C GLY A 21 -41.76 -16.42 10.06
N LEU A 22 -43.00 -16.16 9.63
CA LEU A 22 -43.63 -16.89 8.52
C LEU A 22 -42.98 -16.55 7.17
N LEU A 23 -42.70 -15.27 6.91
CA LEU A 23 -41.96 -14.84 5.72
C LEU A 23 -40.54 -15.42 5.70
N SER A 24 -39.86 -15.46 6.85
CA SER A 24 -38.56 -16.12 7.00
C SER A 24 -38.62 -17.63 6.80
N ARG A 25 -39.76 -18.30 7.02
CA ARG A 25 -39.92 -19.73 6.65
C ARG A 25 -40.23 -19.96 5.18
N VAL A 26 -40.90 -19.02 4.53
CA VAL A 26 -41.26 -19.11 3.11
C VAL A 26 -40.11 -18.65 2.21
N TYR A 27 -39.34 -17.66 2.64
CA TYR A 27 -38.19 -17.08 1.92
C TYR A 27 -36.83 -17.45 2.52
N GLY A 28 -36.78 -17.95 3.76
CA GLY A 28 -35.56 -18.51 4.32
C GLY A 28 -35.27 -19.79 3.60
N SER A 29 -34.28 -19.69 2.70
CA SER A 29 -33.68 -20.79 1.98
C SER A 29 -33.66 -22.05 2.84
N THR A 30 -34.46 -23.03 2.45
CA THR A 30 -34.20 -24.42 2.76
C THR A 30 -32.76 -24.69 2.32
N GLY A 31 -31.85 -24.65 3.30
CA GLY A 31 -30.47 -25.09 3.16
C GLY A 31 -30.48 -26.59 2.94
N GLY A 32 -30.89 -27.00 1.73
CA GLY A 32 -30.42 -28.23 1.16
C GLY A 32 -28.91 -28.10 1.07
N ALA A 33 -28.21 -29.13 1.53
CA ALA A 33 -26.82 -29.35 1.17
C ALA A 33 -26.77 -29.59 -0.35
N GLY A 34 -26.89 -28.50 -1.12
CA GLY A 34 -26.50 -28.49 -2.50
C GLY A 34 -25.01 -28.77 -2.48
N SER A 35 -24.60 -29.86 -3.10
CA SER A 35 -23.24 -29.96 -3.61
C SER A 35 -23.00 -28.65 -4.36
N ILE A 36 -22.16 -27.77 -3.83
CA ILE A 36 -21.79 -26.54 -4.53
C ILE A 36 -21.10 -27.04 -5.79
N GLY A 37 -21.87 -27.11 -6.88
CA GLY A 37 -21.36 -27.42 -8.20
C GLY A 37 -20.25 -26.41 -8.46
N ARG A 38 -19.17 -26.87 -9.08
CA ARG A 38 -18.03 -26.02 -9.40
C ARG A 38 -18.55 -24.74 -10.08
N PRO A 39 -18.28 -23.55 -9.52
CA PRO A 39 -18.80 -22.33 -10.10
C PRO A 39 -18.20 -22.14 -11.50
N GLU A 40 -19.00 -21.74 -12.47
CA GLU A 40 -18.51 -21.45 -13.82
C GLU A 40 -17.59 -20.22 -13.83
N ARG A 41 -17.82 -19.29 -12.90
CA ARG A 41 -17.08 -18.04 -12.74
C ARG A 41 -16.74 -17.76 -11.28
N LEU A 42 -15.55 -17.23 -11.04
CA LEU A 42 -15.06 -16.81 -9.72
C LEU A 42 -14.41 -15.43 -9.84
N ASP A 43 -14.76 -14.52 -8.94
CA ASP A 43 -14.02 -13.27 -8.75
C ASP A 43 -13.05 -13.46 -7.57
N LEU A 44 -11.80 -13.02 -7.74
CA LEU A 44 -10.80 -13.00 -6.69
C LEU A 44 -10.33 -11.57 -6.48
N VAL A 45 -10.58 -11.02 -5.30
CA VAL A 45 -10.25 -9.65 -4.92
C VAL A 45 -8.81 -9.61 -4.42
N PHE A 46 -7.95 -8.95 -5.17
CA PHE A 46 -6.55 -8.74 -4.83
C PHE A 46 -6.30 -7.27 -4.47
N LEU A 47 -6.04 -7.00 -3.20
CA LEU A 47 -5.60 -5.70 -2.70
C LEU A 47 -4.07 -5.63 -2.69
N LEU A 48 -3.51 -4.74 -3.50
CA LEU A 48 -2.08 -4.61 -3.72
C LEU A 48 -1.63 -3.16 -3.74
N THR A 49 -0.32 -2.95 -3.66
CA THR A 49 0.26 -1.62 -3.70
C THR A 49 0.64 -1.18 -5.11
N SER A 50 0.62 0.14 -5.36
CA SER A 50 0.92 0.75 -6.67
C SER A 50 2.22 0.30 -7.32
N GLU A 51 3.24 0.00 -6.52
CA GLU A 51 4.56 -0.44 -7.01
C GLU A 51 4.49 -1.80 -7.72
N LYS A 52 3.46 -2.61 -7.47
CA LYS A 52 3.28 -3.93 -8.07
C LYS A 52 2.34 -3.92 -9.27
N GLU A 53 1.66 -2.80 -9.54
CA GLU A 53 0.57 -2.72 -10.51
C GLU A 53 1.00 -3.18 -11.90
N GLY A 54 2.14 -2.69 -12.41
CA GLY A 54 2.65 -3.07 -13.72
C GLY A 54 2.90 -4.58 -13.84
N TRP A 55 3.56 -5.17 -12.84
CA TRP A 55 3.85 -6.62 -12.83
C TRP A 55 2.56 -7.45 -12.74
N ILE A 56 1.64 -7.09 -11.85
CA ILE A 56 0.41 -7.86 -11.66
C ILE A 56 -0.53 -7.72 -12.85
N ASN A 57 -0.60 -6.56 -13.50
CA ASN A 57 -1.35 -6.40 -14.76
C ASN A 57 -0.77 -7.26 -15.88
N ALA A 58 0.57 -7.38 -15.97
CA ALA A 58 1.21 -8.24 -16.96
C ALA A 58 0.94 -9.74 -16.70
N VAL A 59 0.87 -10.16 -15.44
CA VAL A 59 0.66 -11.57 -15.05
C VAL A 59 -0.82 -11.96 -15.03
N LYS A 60 -1.74 -11.03 -14.75
CA LYS A 60 -3.18 -11.27 -14.65
C LYS A 60 -3.76 -12.12 -15.80
N PRO A 61 -3.59 -11.79 -17.10
CA PRO A 61 -4.16 -12.59 -18.18
C PRO A 61 -3.56 -13.99 -18.25
N LEU A 62 -2.27 -14.14 -17.92
CA LEU A 62 -1.60 -15.44 -17.88
C LEU A 62 -2.15 -16.31 -16.74
N PHE A 63 -2.39 -15.71 -15.58
CA PHE A 63 -2.93 -16.41 -14.42
C PHE A 63 -4.39 -16.84 -14.64
N GLU A 64 -5.21 -16.00 -15.26
CA GLU A 64 -6.61 -16.33 -15.58
C GLU A 64 -6.72 -17.46 -16.61
N ASP A 65 -5.88 -17.46 -17.65
CA ASP A 65 -5.81 -18.55 -18.62
C ASP A 65 -5.30 -19.85 -17.98
N TYR A 66 -4.23 -19.78 -17.18
CA TYR A 66 -3.74 -20.93 -16.42
C TYR A 66 -4.82 -21.51 -15.50
N PHE A 67 -5.54 -20.67 -14.76
CA PHE A 67 -6.60 -21.10 -13.86
C PHE A 67 -7.74 -21.78 -14.62
N TYR A 68 -8.14 -21.21 -15.76
CA TYR A 68 -9.15 -21.83 -16.62
C TYR A 68 -8.68 -23.17 -17.21
N ARG A 69 -7.43 -23.30 -17.66
CA ARG A 69 -6.93 -24.58 -18.20
C ARG A 69 -6.84 -25.65 -17.13
N LYS A 70 -6.42 -25.28 -15.92
CA LYS A 70 -6.25 -26.22 -14.80
C LYS A 70 -7.57 -26.61 -14.16
N TYR A 71 -8.50 -25.66 -14.06
CA TYR A 71 -9.71 -25.80 -13.30
C TYR A 71 -11.00 -25.64 -14.14
N GLY A 72 -10.97 -25.35 -15.42
CA GLY A 72 -12.21 -25.13 -16.20
C GLY A 72 -13.15 -24.05 -15.65
N VAL A 73 -12.70 -23.23 -14.69
CA VAL A 73 -13.45 -22.14 -14.06
C VAL A 73 -12.90 -20.82 -14.59
N ARG A 74 -13.80 -19.92 -15.00
CA ARG A 74 -13.41 -18.58 -15.42
C ARG A 74 -13.10 -17.72 -14.19
N LEU A 75 -11.83 -17.46 -13.95
CA LEU A 75 -11.39 -16.54 -12.91
C LEU A 75 -11.38 -15.11 -13.46
N ASN A 76 -11.84 -14.15 -12.66
CA ASN A 76 -11.60 -12.73 -12.86
C ASN A 76 -10.87 -12.17 -11.63
N LEU A 77 -9.62 -11.77 -11.84
CA LEU A 77 -8.76 -11.20 -10.80
C LEU A 77 -9.06 -9.70 -10.63
N VAL A 78 -9.83 -9.31 -9.64
CA VAL A 78 -10.21 -7.92 -9.37
C VAL A 78 -9.09 -7.23 -8.61
N LEU A 79 -8.39 -6.29 -9.26
CA LEU A 79 -7.25 -5.58 -8.69
C LEU A 79 -7.70 -4.28 -8.02
N HIS A 80 -7.37 -4.12 -6.74
CA HIS A 80 -7.48 -2.86 -6.02
C HIS A 80 -6.09 -2.33 -5.69
N VAL A 81 -5.67 -1.28 -6.39
CA VAL A 81 -4.33 -0.71 -6.30
C VAL A 81 -4.35 0.56 -5.47
N THR A 82 -3.54 0.65 -4.41
CA THR A 82 -3.44 1.85 -3.55
C THR A 82 -2.09 1.93 -2.80
N GLY A 83 -1.93 2.88 -1.86
CA GLY A 83 -0.78 2.96 -0.96
C GLY A 83 -0.83 1.94 0.18
N SER A 84 0.32 1.57 0.75
CA SER A 84 0.37 0.53 1.81
C SER A 84 -0.47 0.90 3.03
N HIS A 85 -0.36 2.14 3.50
CA HIS A 85 -1.16 2.62 4.64
C HIS A 85 -2.66 2.56 4.31
N ASP A 86 -3.06 3.01 3.11
CA ASP A 86 -4.46 2.98 2.69
C ASP A 86 -5.03 1.56 2.63
N THR A 87 -4.23 0.56 2.23
CA THR A 87 -4.70 -0.84 2.27
C THR A 87 -5.13 -1.27 3.68
N VAL A 88 -4.40 -0.85 4.71
CA VAL A 88 -4.74 -1.16 6.11
C VAL A 88 -6.04 -0.46 6.51
N ASN A 89 -6.19 0.82 6.19
CA ASN A 89 -7.40 1.57 6.53
C ASN A 89 -8.65 1.01 5.83
N LEU A 90 -8.53 0.64 4.56
CA LEU A 90 -9.62 0.04 3.78
C LEU A 90 -10.08 -1.31 4.35
N MET A 91 -9.13 -2.15 4.80
CA MET A 91 -9.45 -3.43 5.43
C MET A 91 -10.03 -3.27 6.84
N LEU A 92 -9.43 -2.42 7.68
CA LEU A 92 -9.92 -2.16 9.05
C LEU A 92 -11.31 -1.53 9.03
N GLY A 93 -11.58 -0.62 8.09
CA GLY A 93 -12.89 -0.02 7.89
C GLY A 93 -13.93 -0.95 7.26
N GLY A 94 -13.54 -2.14 6.80
CA GLY A 94 -14.41 -3.08 6.10
C GLY A 94 -14.85 -2.61 4.71
N CYS A 95 -14.26 -1.53 4.19
CA CYS A 95 -14.52 -1.00 2.85
C CYS A 95 -14.09 -1.98 1.76
N ILE A 96 -13.01 -2.74 2.01
CA ILE A 96 -12.54 -3.83 1.15
C ILE A 96 -12.29 -5.06 2.01
N LYS A 97 -12.75 -6.21 1.54
CA LYS A 97 -12.49 -7.53 2.13
C LYS A 97 -11.75 -8.38 1.08
N PRO A 98 -10.41 -8.25 0.98
CA PRO A 98 -9.68 -8.90 -0.09
C PRO A 98 -9.50 -10.39 0.19
N ASP A 99 -9.49 -11.19 -0.88
CA ASP A 99 -9.08 -12.60 -0.82
C ASP A 99 -7.55 -12.72 -0.72
N VAL A 100 -6.83 -11.77 -1.33
CA VAL A 100 -5.38 -11.69 -1.30
C VAL A 100 -4.95 -10.27 -0.98
N TRP A 101 -4.02 -10.10 -0.04
CA TRP A 101 -3.42 -8.82 0.31
C TRP A 101 -1.89 -8.87 0.15
N SER A 102 -1.32 -7.90 -0.58
CA SER A 102 0.12 -7.78 -0.77
C SER A 102 0.62 -6.34 -0.52
N PRO A 103 0.94 -5.98 0.74
CA PRO A 103 1.47 -4.67 1.08
C PRO A 103 2.89 -4.45 0.51
N ALA A 104 3.40 -3.21 0.50
CA ALA A 104 4.74 -2.93 -0.04
C ALA A 104 5.87 -3.40 0.90
N SER A 105 5.56 -3.71 2.17
CA SER A 105 6.50 -4.28 3.13
C SER A 105 5.76 -5.19 4.10
N SER A 106 6.43 -6.24 4.55
CA SER A 106 5.92 -7.16 5.56
C SER A 106 5.66 -6.50 6.90
N ILE A 107 6.23 -5.33 7.20
CA ILE A 107 5.99 -4.59 8.45
C ILE A 107 4.51 -4.21 8.65
N TRP A 108 3.75 -4.04 7.57
CA TRP A 108 2.32 -3.71 7.65
C TRP A 108 1.48 -4.87 8.14
N ILE A 109 1.94 -6.11 7.97
CA ILE A 109 1.20 -7.31 8.35
C ILE A 109 0.99 -7.38 9.88
N PRO A 110 2.04 -7.35 10.72
CA PRO A 110 1.85 -7.31 12.17
C PRO A 110 1.23 -5.99 12.65
N TYR A 111 1.44 -4.87 11.95
CA TYR A 111 0.76 -3.61 12.27
C TYR A 111 -0.76 -3.72 12.10
N PHE A 112 -1.21 -4.27 10.95
CA PHE A 112 -2.62 -4.54 10.70
C PHE A 112 -3.21 -5.50 11.73
N ASP A 113 -2.52 -6.60 12.04
CA ASP A 113 -3.01 -7.58 13.02
C ASP A 113 -3.16 -6.95 14.41
N LYS A 114 -2.19 -6.12 14.83
CA LYS A 114 -2.29 -5.34 16.08
C LYS A 114 -3.54 -4.47 16.08
N LYS A 115 -3.78 -3.70 15.01
CA LYS A 115 -4.97 -2.83 14.89
C LYS A 115 -6.27 -3.62 14.84
N TRP A 116 -6.27 -4.75 14.15
CA TRP A 116 -7.41 -5.64 14.11
C TRP A 116 -7.77 -6.18 15.50
N ARG A 117 -6.78 -6.66 16.26
CA ARG A 117 -6.93 -7.11 17.64
C ARG A 117 -7.47 -6.02 18.56
N GLU A 118 -6.97 -4.79 18.45
CA GLU A 118 -7.48 -3.64 19.22
C GLU A 118 -8.98 -3.39 18.97
N LEU A 119 -9.47 -3.64 17.75
CA LEU A 119 -10.86 -3.43 17.37
C LEU A 119 -11.77 -4.65 17.61
N HIS A 120 -11.23 -5.87 17.61
CA HIS A 120 -12.00 -7.12 17.59
C HIS A 120 -11.69 -8.04 18.79
N GLY A 121 -11.54 -7.44 19.97
CA GLY A 121 -11.43 -8.20 21.23
C GLY A 121 -10.18 -9.08 21.32
N ASN A 122 -9.05 -8.58 20.82
CA ASN A 122 -7.73 -9.24 20.83
C ASN A 122 -7.63 -10.53 20.00
N THR A 123 -8.58 -10.78 19.08
CA THR A 123 -8.51 -11.92 18.17
C THR A 123 -7.61 -11.60 16.98
N SER A 124 -6.61 -12.45 16.72
CA SER A 124 -5.73 -12.35 15.54
C SER A 124 -6.50 -12.75 14.29
N ILE A 125 -6.25 -12.08 13.17
CA ILE A 125 -6.79 -12.47 11.85
C ILE A 125 -5.69 -12.84 10.86
N VAL A 126 -4.47 -12.39 11.10
CA VAL A 126 -3.32 -12.71 10.27
C VAL A 126 -2.87 -14.16 10.53
N GLY A 127 -2.80 -14.95 9.46
CA GLY A 127 -2.16 -16.26 9.43
C GLY A 127 -0.74 -16.20 8.87
N ASP A 128 -0.29 -17.30 8.27
CA ASP A 128 1.04 -17.40 7.64
C ASP A 128 1.17 -16.44 6.46
N TRP A 129 2.36 -15.84 6.32
CA TRP A 129 2.69 -14.94 5.22
C TRP A 129 4.12 -15.16 4.74
N TYR A 130 4.37 -14.89 3.45
CA TYR A 130 5.65 -15.13 2.81
C TYR A 130 6.06 -13.93 1.96
N PRO A 131 7.31 -13.44 2.06
CA PRO A 131 7.83 -12.44 1.14
C PRO A 131 8.02 -13.07 -0.25
N LEU A 132 7.32 -12.54 -1.26
CA LEU A 132 7.35 -13.09 -2.62
C LEU A 132 8.37 -12.39 -3.53
N ALA A 133 8.65 -11.12 -3.26
CA ALA A 133 9.55 -10.29 -4.06
C ALA A 133 10.23 -9.26 -3.16
N LEU A 134 11.45 -8.88 -3.55
CA LEU A 134 12.21 -7.81 -2.93
C LEU A 134 12.54 -6.77 -4.00
N SER A 135 12.39 -5.51 -3.66
CA SER A 135 12.88 -4.39 -4.47
C SER A 135 13.59 -3.42 -3.53
N PRO A 136 14.87 -3.09 -3.78
CA PRO A 136 15.55 -2.05 -3.02
C PRO A 136 14.92 -0.68 -3.30
N VAL A 137 15.04 0.25 -2.35
CA VAL A 137 14.81 1.68 -2.60
C VAL A 137 16.13 2.27 -3.08
N VAL A 138 16.07 3.02 -4.17
CA VAL A 138 17.22 3.58 -4.86
C VAL A 138 17.06 5.08 -5.00
N LEU A 139 18.19 5.79 -5.02
CA LEU A 139 18.25 7.18 -5.45
C LEU A 139 18.36 7.21 -6.98
N VAL A 140 17.44 7.93 -7.60
CA VAL A 140 17.33 8.07 -9.05
C VAL A 140 17.66 9.51 -9.43
N GLY A 141 18.24 9.70 -10.60
CA GLY A 141 18.43 11.01 -11.21
C GLY A 141 18.59 10.87 -12.72
N TRP A 142 18.53 11.99 -13.42
CA TRP A 142 18.72 12.04 -14.86
C TRP A 142 20.22 11.92 -15.22
N SER A 143 20.53 11.23 -16.32
CA SER A 143 21.91 10.91 -16.68
C SER A 143 22.79 12.15 -16.83
N ASP A 144 22.27 13.22 -17.44
CA ASP A 144 22.98 14.46 -17.68
C ASP A 144 23.48 15.12 -16.39
N ILE A 145 22.64 15.18 -15.35
CA ILE A 145 23.03 15.79 -14.08
C ILE A 145 23.86 14.83 -13.20
N ILE A 146 23.56 13.53 -13.23
CA ILE A 146 24.37 12.52 -12.52
C ILE A 146 25.80 12.58 -13.03
N GLU A 147 26.01 12.58 -14.35
CA GLU A 147 27.33 12.61 -14.96
C GLU A 147 28.02 13.95 -14.72
N LYS A 148 27.31 15.07 -14.87
CA LYS A 148 27.86 16.42 -14.67
C LYS A 148 28.46 16.62 -13.27
N TYR A 149 27.82 16.07 -12.24
CA TYR A 149 28.23 16.25 -10.85
C TYR A 149 28.81 14.98 -10.20
N ASN A 150 28.90 13.87 -10.95
CA ASN A 150 29.34 12.56 -10.47
C ASN A 150 28.62 12.14 -9.17
N VAL A 151 27.28 12.23 -9.18
CA VAL A 151 26.44 11.87 -8.04
C VAL A 151 26.39 10.37 -7.85
N ARG A 152 26.70 9.89 -6.63
CA ARG A 152 26.72 8.47 -6.25
C ARG A 152 25.76 8.14 -5.10
N GLY A 153 25.42 9.13 -4.28
CA GLY A 153 24.52 8.92 -3.15
C GLY A 153 24.03 10.22 -2.52
N PHE A 154 23.28 10.11 -1.41
CA PHE A 154 22.68 11.24 -0.71
C PHE A 154 23.71 12.26 -0.20
N SER A 155 24.94 11.83 0.13
CA SER A 155 26.01 12.71 0.57
C SER A 155 26.42 13.71 -0.52
N ASP A 156 26.40 13.28 -1.79
CA ASP A 156 26.67 14.17 -2.92
C ASP A 156 25.55 15.21 -3.09
N LEU A 157 24.29 14.82 -2.89
CA LEU A 157 23.16 15.75 -2.95
C LEU A 157 23.27 16.83 -1.86
N TYR A 158 23.72 16.45 -0.66
CA TYR A 158 24.02 17.40 0.40
C TYR A 158 25.14 18.37 0.00
N THR A 159 26.23 17.87 -0.59
CA THR A 159 27.31 18.72 -1.12
C THR A 159 26.77 19.69 -2.17
N LEU A 160 25.97 19.22 -3.12
CA LEU A 160 25.34 20.06 -4.13
C LEU A 160 24.46 21.16 -3.50
N ALA A 161 23.68 20.81 -2.48
CA ALA A 161 22.81 21.77 -1.80
C ALA A 161 23.63 22.86 -1.10
N ARG A 162 24.76 22.49 -0.49
CA ARG A 162 25.70 23.43 0.16
C ARG A 162 26.46 24.31 -0.81
N SER A 163 26.81 23.78 -1.98
CA SER A 163 27.48 24.52 -3.04
C SER A 163 26.55 25.48 -3.80
N GLY A 164 25.26 25.51 -3.46
CA GLY A 164 24.28 26.39 -4.09
C GLY A 164 23.84 25.91 -5.48
N VAL A 165 24.07 24.64 -5.82
CA VAL A 165 23.56 24.05 -7.05
C VAL A 165 22.04 23.97 -6.96
N ASP A 166 21.37 24.44 -8.01
CA ASP A 166 19.93 24.33 -8.11
C ASP A 166 19.55 22.94 -8.63
N PHE A 167 18.89 22.16 -7.78
CA PHE A 167 18.32 20.87 -8.10
C PHE A 167 17.08 20.66 -7.26
N ARG A 168 16.21 19.76 -7.72
CA ARG A 168 14.96 19.42 -7.06
C ARG A 168 14.97 17.97 -6.66
N TYR A 169 14.73 17.73 -5.38
CA TYR A 169 14.68 16.40 -4.81
C TYR A 169 13.24 16.01 -4.49
N GLY A 170 12.96 14.72 -4.34
CA GLY A 170 11.68 14.27 -3.83
C GLY A 170 11.66 12.79 -3.49
N HIS A 171 10.78 12.43 -2.58
CA HIS A 171 10.45 11.04 -2.25
C HIS A 171 8.97 10.98 -1.82
N PRO A 172 8.36 9.79 -1.70
CA PRO A 172 7.00 9.68 -1.18
C PRO A 172 6.88 10.19 0.26
N ASP A 173 5.69 10.60 0.70
CA ASP A 173 5.45 11.03 2.08
C ASP A 173 5.77 9.90 3.09
N PRO A 174 6.73 10.07 4.03
CA PRO A 174 7.09 9.05 5.01
C PRO A 174 5.95 8.66 5.96
N LEU A 175 4.93 9.50 6.15
CA LEU A 175 3.77 9.15 6.98
C LEU A 175 2.76 8.26 6.25
N LEU A 176 2.83 8.21 4.92
CA LEU A 176 1.84 7.54 4.08
C LEU A 176 2.42 6.37 3.29
N SER A 177 3.72 6.39 2.98
CA SER A 177 4.37 5.41 2.11
C SER A 177 5.63 4.81 2.75
N ASN A 178 5.77 3.49 2.59
CA ASN A 178 7.01 2.80 2.92
C ASN A 178 8.23 3.36 2.20
N GLY A 179 8.09 3.67 0.91
CA GLY A 179 9.20 4.21 0.13
C GLY A 179 9.71 5.51 0.73
N GLY A 180 8.80 6.34 1.26
CA GLY A 180 9.13 7.57 1.96
C GLY A 180 9.87 7.32 3.29
N VAL A 181 9.37 6.40 4.12
CA VAL A 181 10.06 6.02 5.37
C VAL A 181 11.48 5.52 5.08
N MET A 182 11.62 4.65 4.08
CA MET A 182 12.90 4.05 3.71
C MET A 182 13.85 5.10 3.12
N ALA A 183 13.37 6.01 2.26
CA ALA A 183 14.16 7.13 1.75
C ALA A 183 14.71 7.97 2.90
N LEU A 184 13.85 8.39 3.83
CA LEU A 184 14.26 9.18 4.98
C LEU A 184 15.27 8.42 5.87
N ILE A 185 15.06 7.14 6.13
CA ILE A 185 16.04 6.32 6.87
C ILE A 185 17.38 6.29 6.16
N MET A 186 17.41 6.14 4.83
CA MET A 186 18.66 6.14 4.05
C MET A 186 19.37 7.50 4.11
N GLU A 187 18.63 8.61 4.09
CA GLU A 187 19.21 9.95 4.27
C GLU A 187 19.88 10.09 5.64
N PHE A 188 19.21 9.64 6.71
CA PHE A 188 19.79 9.63 8.05
C PHE A 188 21.01 8.70 8.16
N CYS A 189 20.95 7.53 7.52
CA CYS A 189 22.05 6.57 7.46
C CYS A 189 23.28 7.18 6.79
N GLU A 190 23.10 7.80 5.63
CA GLU A 190 24.16 8.47 4.89
C GLU A 190 24.75 9.63 5.72
N ALA A 191 23.89 10.49 6.27
CA ALA A 191 24.31 11.64 7.08
C ALA A 191 25.05 11.23 8.37
N ALA A 192 24.72 10.07 8.94
CA ALA A 192 25.40 9.50 10.10
C ALA A 192 26.61 8.62 9.74
N ASN A 193 26.83 8.34 8.44
CA ASN A 193 27.79 7.38 7.92
C ASN A 193 27.65 6.00 8.58
N LYS A 194 26.42 5.47 8.58
CA LYS A 194 26.02 4.19 9.22
C LYS A 194 25.09 3.42 8.33
N THR A 195 25.08 2.09 8.46
CA THR A 195 24.07 1.24 7.83
C THR A 195 22.76 1.25 8.65
N PRO A 196 21.61 0.88 8.05
CA PRO A 196 20.33 0.88 8.76
C PRO A 196 20.31 0.06 10.07
N ASP A 197 21.06 -1.04 10.15
CA ASP A 197 21.20 -1.87 11.35
C ASP A 197 22.03 -1.21 12.47
N GLN A 198 22.81 -0.17 12.14
CA GLN A 198 23.67 0.56 13.07
C GLN A 198 23.10 1.93 13.48
N LEU A 199 22.06 2.41 12.78
CA LEU A 199 21.45 3.71 13.03
C LEU A 199 20.73 3.72 14.38
N THR A 200 21.04 4.71 15.22
CA THR A 200 20.43 4.84 16.55
C THR A 200 19.61 6.13 16.69
N ILE A 201 18.76 6.19 17.72
CA ILE A 201 18.01 7.40 18.07
C ILE A 201 18.95 8.59 18.36
N ASN A 202 20.13 8.33 18.93
CA ASN A 202 21.11 9.39 19.20
C ASN A 202 21.68 9.97 17.91
N ASP A 203 21.85 9.16 16.87
CA ASP A 203 22.29 9.62 15.55
C ASP A 203 21.22 10.50 14.89
N VAL A 204 19.96 10.06 14.93
CA VAL A 204 18.82 10.82 14.39
C VAL A 204 18.63 12.16 15.10
N ARG A 205 18.99 12.25 16.39
CA ARG A 205 18.92 13.49 17.19
C ARG A 205 20.18 14.34 17.12
N ASN A 206 21.24 13.86 16.47
CA ASN A 206 22.50 14.58 16.37
C ASN A 206 22.29 15.86 15.52
N PRO A 207 22.61 17.05 16.04
CA PRO A 207 22.39 18.30 15.31
C PRO A 207 23.05 18.36 13.94
N ARG A 208 24.22 17.73 13.77
CA ARG A 208 24.93 17.68 12.48
C ARG A 208 24.20 16.80 11.46
N VAL A 209 23.69 15.66 11.88
CA VAL A 209 22.91 14.75 11.03
C VAL A 209 21.60 15.43 10.61
N LEU A 210 20.91 16.05 11.57
CA LEU A 210 19.70 16.82 11.31
C LEU A 210 19.93 17.97 10.33
N GLU A 211 21.07 18.65 10.41
CA GLU A 211 21.43 19.72 9.49
C GLU A 211 21.62 19.21 8.06
N VAL A 212 22.27 18.06 7.88
CA VAL A 212 22.44 17.42 6.57
C VAL A 212 21.09 17.05 5.96
N VAL A 213 20.26 16.31 6.72
CA VAL A 213 18.94 15.88 6.27
C VAL A 213 18.04 17.08 5.97
N LYS A 214 18.01 18.10 6.84
CA LYS A 214 17.23 19.33 6.60
C LYS A 214 17.68 20.08 5.35
N ALA A 215 18.99 20.12 5.07
CA ALA A 215 19.49 20.78 3.88
C ALA A 215 19.03 20.04 2.61
N LEU A 216 19.04 18.71 2.61
CA LEU A 216 18.50 17.92 1.51
C LEU A 216 16.98 18.10 1.39
N GLU A 217 16.24 17.94 2.48
CA GLU A 217 14.78 18.07 2.52
C GLU A 217 14.30 19.48 2.16
N SER A 218 15.13 20.51 2.33
CA SER A 218 14.82 21.86 1.84
C SER A 218 14.72 21.97 0.31
N LYS A 219 15.26 20.98 -0.42
CA LYS A 219 15.15 20.85 -1.88
C LYS A 219 13.96 19.99 -2.31
N ALA A 220 13.19 19.45 -1.36
CA ALA A 220 12.04 18.60 -1.66
C ALA A 220 10.92 19.42 -2.33
N VAL A 221 10.52 19.02 -3.53
CA VAL A 221 9.49 19.74 -4.31
C VAL A 221 8.13 19.05 -4.33
N TYR A 222 8.06 17.77 -3.95
CA TYR A 222 6.83 16.99 -3.98
C TYR A 222 6.93 15.74 -3.11
N TYR A 223 5.90 15.50 -2.31
CA TYR A 223 5.71 14.24 -1.57
C TYR A 223 4.46 13.52 -2.10
N GLY A 224 4.65 12.40 -2.78
CA GLY A 224 3.55 11.55 -3.25
C GLY A 224 3.05 10.60 -2.16
N LYS A 225 1.74 10.28 -2.15
CA LYS A 225 1.15 9.37 -1.15
C LYS A 225 1.49 7.88 -1.37
N SER A 226 1.92 7.51 -2.59
CA SER A 226 2.40 6.16 -2.91
C SER A 226 3.64 6.22 -3.78
N THR A 227 4.53 5.23 -3.67
CA THR A 227 5.82 5.25 -4.36
C THR A 227 5.66 4.98 -5.86
N GLY A 228 4.78 4.06 -6.23
CA GLY A 228 4.50 3.77 -7.64
C GLY A 228 3.92 4.97 -8.38
N PHE A 229 2.96 5.68 -7.78
CA PHE A 229 2.36 6.88 -8.38
C PHE A 229 3.33 8.06 -8.40
N PHE A 230 4.15 8.22 -7.35
CA PHE A 230 5.20 9.24 -7.32
C PHE A 230 6.25 9.00 -8.43
N GLY A 231 6.69 7.77 -8.64
CA GLY A 231 7.65 7.43 -9.71
C GLY A 231 7.08 7.66 -11.11
N ALA A 232 5.80 7.32 -11.33
CA ALA A 232 5.12 7.62 -12.59
C ALA A 232 5.10 9.13 -12.88
N TRP A 233 4.69 9.91 -11.88
CA TRP A 233 4.66 11.37 -11.97
C TRP A 233 6.06 11.95 -12.24
N ALA A 234 7.10 11.46 -11.56
CA ALA A 234 8.46 11.97 -11.73
C ALA A 234 8.96 11.81 -13.18
N VAL A 235 8.65 10.69 -13.82
CA VAL A 235 8.99 10.43 -15.22
C VAL A 235 8.15 11.31 -16.16
N ASP A 236 6.84 11.38 -15.95
CA ASP A 236 5.94 12.20 -16.79
C ASP A 236 6.25 13.70 -16.69
N ALA A 237 6.67 14.18 -15.51
CA ALA A 237 7.00 15.59 -15.27
C ALA A 237 8.41 15.98 -15.75
N GLY A 238 9.33 15.01 -15.81
CA GLY A 238 10.66 15.18 -16.39
C GLY A 238 11.67 15.97 -15.54
N PRO A 239 12.90 16.18 -16.07
CA PRO A 239 14.01 16.82 -15.36
C PRO A 239 13.76 18.28 -14.99
N GLN A 240 12.83 18.91 -15.71
CA GLN A 240 12.38 20.28 -15.45
C GLN A 240 11.34 20.37 -14.34
N ALA A 241 10.92 19.27 -13.71
CA ALA A 241 10.07 19.27 -12.52
C ALA A 241 10.78 18.68 -11.30
N ILE A 242 11.56 17.62 -11.50
CA ILE A 242 12.29 16.91 -10.45
C ILE A 242 13.62 16.41 -10.98
N THR A 243 14.68 16.51 -10.19
CA THR A 243 16.06 16.24 -10.65
C THR A 243 16.60 14.94 -10.09
N PHE A 244 16.39 14.72 -8.80
CA PHE A 244 16.71 13.48 -8.11
C PHE A 244 15.50 13.02 -7.32
N PHE A 245 15.30 11.72 -7.18
CA PHE A 245 14.20 11.19 -6.39
C PHE A 245 14.43 9.79 -5.88
N ALA A 246 13.83 9.45 -4.73
CA ALA A 246 13.96 8.13 -4.13
C ALA A 246 12.69 7.28 -4.34
N VAL A 247 12.83 6.14 -5.00
CA VAL A 247 11.75 5.17 -5.29
C VAL A 247 12.28 3.74 -5.24
N TYR A 248 11.39 2.75 -5.30
CA TYR A 248 11.80 1.36 -5.47
C TYR A 248 12.40 1.12 -6.86
N GLU A 249 13.44 0.29 -6.96
CA GLU A 249 14.07 -0.10 -8.22
C GLU A 249 13.06 -0.67 -9.23
N ASN A 250 12.11 -1.49 -8.78
CA ASN A 250 11.10 -2.04 -9.66
C ASN A 250 10.19 -0.95 -10.29
N VAL A 251 10.00 0.18 -9.60
CA VAL A 251 9.30 1.36 -10.14
C VAL A 251 10.17 2.02 -11.21
N VAL A 252 11.48 2.15 -10.99
CA VAL A 252 12.42 2.63 -12.01
C VAL A 252 12.35 1.77 -13.27
N LEU A 253 12.46 0.45 -13.13
CA LEU A 253 12.39 -0.49 -14.25
C LEU A 253 11.05 -0.40 -15.01
N SER A 254 9.95 -0.14 -14.30
CA SER A 254 8.62 -0.03 -14.91
C SER A 254 8.45 1.23 -15.76
N TYR A 255 9.18 2.31 -15.45
CA TYR A 255 9.04 3.60 -16.12
C TYR A 255 10.26 4.03 -16.94
N ALA A 256 11.40 3.33 -16.83
CA ALA A 256 12.63 3.68 -17.53
C ALA A 256 12.48 3.78 -19.06
N ALA A 257 11.62 2.96 -19.67
CA ALA A 257 11.38 3.00 -21.12
C ALA A 257 10.61 4.26 -21.60
N LYS A 258 10.02 5.02 -20.67
CA LYS A 258 9.31 6.28 -20.97
C LYS A 258 10.18 7.54 -20.75
N ALA A 259 11.33 7.37 -20.11
CA ALA A 259 12.23 8.43 -19.69
C ALA A 259 13.22 8.83 -20.81
#